data_AF-A0A2S8ZZ26-F1
#
_entry.id   AF-A0A2S8ZZ26-F1
#
_cell.length_a   1.000
_cell.length_b   1.000
_cell.length_c   1.000
_cell.angle_alpha   90.00
_cell.angle_beta   90.00
_cell.angle_gamma   90.00
#
_symmetry.space_group_name_H-M   'P 1'
#
loop_
_entity.id
_entity.type
_entity.pdbx_description
1 polymer ?
#
loop_
_entity_poly.entity_id
_entity_poly.type
_entity_poly.pdbx_seq_one_letter_code
_entity_poly.pdbx_strand_id
1 'polypeptide(L)'
;MNSTLDVVGVVEATSRVLRARILNGTLAGDAPVTEAWVSAEFGIARPSAKAAIEQLVASGLLVRTAHRSARVAAIDAGMVRDVYRTRARMESMALRELAVDARIPAAAVAANDEISALPPGPDAATVDPDIRFHTALIDGIESERTSRMYRTLLDETRLCMAQVQGRRLLDAHDIAAQHRAILDAVRNHDGDLASRLLHEHLGSAEERLVDALGA
;
A
#
# COMPACT_ATOMS: atom_id res chain seq x y z
N MET A 1 -0.04 -4.78 33.08
CA MET A 1 -0.34 -4.35 31.69
C MET A 1 -1.72 -4.86 31.35
N ASN A 2 -2.73 -4.01 31.48
CA ASN A 2 -4.11 -4.39 31.15
C ASN A 2 -4.25 -4.28 29.63
N SER A 3 -4.15 -5.40 28.92
CA SER A 3 -4.53 -5.46 27.51
C SER A 3 -6.04 -5.26 27.43
N THR A 4 -6.47 -4.03 27.15
CA THR A 4 -7.85 -3.74 26.77
C THR A 4 -8.13 -4.47 25.47
N LEU A 5 -9.16 -5.33 25.48
CA LEU A 5 -9.70 -5.94 24.26
C LEU A 5 -10.24 -4.82 23.37
N ASP A 6 -9.67 -4.65 22.18
CA ASP A 6 -10.30 -3.83 21.14
C ASP A 6 -11.55 -4.58 20.66
N VAL A 7 -12.72 -4.07 21.03
CA VAL A 7 -14.00 -4.54 20.49
C VAL A 7 -14.12 -4.01 19.06
N VAL A 8 -13.60 -4.79 18.11
CA VAL A 8 -13.70 -4.47 16.69
C VAL A 8 -15.11 -4.85 16.20
N GLY A 9 -15.80 -3.92 15.55
CA GLY A 9 -17.11 -4.19 14.95
C GLY A 9 -17.03 -5.31 13.92
N VAL A 10 -18.08 -6.15 13.82
CA VAL A 10 -18.10 -7.33 12.95
C VAL A 10 -17.76 -7.01 11.48
N VAL A 11 -18.17 -5.84 10.99
CA VAL A 11 -17.88 -5.36 9.64
C VAL A 11 -16.37 -5.16 9.46
N GLU A 12 -15.75 -4.42 10.38
CA GLU A 12 -14.31 -4.14 10.34
C GLU A 12 -13.48 -5.44 10.48
N ALA A 13 -13.88 -6.33 11.39
CA ALA A 13 -13.24 -7.63 11.55
C ALA A 13 -13.31 -8.46 10.25
N THR A 14 -14.48 -8.48 9.60
CA THR A 14 -14.69 -9.19 8.33
C THR A 14 -13.85 -8.58 7.21
N SER A 15 -13.87 -7.25 7.06
CA SER A 15 -13.06 -6.52 6.07
C SER A 15 -11.57 -6.77 6.26
N ARG A 16 -11.07 -6.79 7.50
CA ARG A 16 -9.67 -7.09 7.80
C ARG A 16 -9.29 -8.51 7.36
N VAL A 17 -10.11 -9.51 7.63
CA VAL A 17 -9.82 -10.90 7.22
C VAL A 17 -9.87 -11.04 5.70
N LEU A 18 -10.89 -10.48 5.04
CA LEU A 18 -11.01 -10.50 3.59
C LEU A 18 -9.83 -9.78 2.91
N ARG A 19 -9.45 -8.60 3.40
CA ARG A 19 -8.25 -7.86 2.96
C ARG A 19 -7.01 -8.73 3.05
N ALA A 20 -6.76 -9.37 4.20
CA ALA A 20 -5.62 -10.23 4.37
C ALA A 20 -5.62 -11.41 3.37
N ARG A 21 -6.77 -12.03 3.15
CA ARG A 21 -6.94 -13.12 2.16
C ARG A 21 -6.71 -12.66 0.72
N ILE A 22 -7.07 -11.43 0.37
CA ILE A 22 -6.78 -10.85 -0.96
C ILE A 22 -5.27 -10.59 -1.11
N LEU A 23 -4.67 -9.90 -0.13
CA LEU A 23 -3.26 -9.49 -0.19
C LEU A 23 -2.29 -10.68 -0.17
N ASN A 24 -2.64 -11.78 0.50
CA ASN A 24 -1.83 -13.00 0.52
C ASN A 24 -2.19 -14.01 -0.60
N GLY A 25 -3.12 -13.67 -1.50
CA GLY A 25 -3.51 -14.50 -2.63
C GLY A 25 -4.44 -15.68 -2.32
N THR A 26 -4.89 -15.86 -1.07
CA THR A 26 -5.92 -16.87 -0.73
C THR A 26 -7.21 -16.63 -1.50
N LEU A 27 -7.57 -15.37 -1.72
CA LEU A 27 -8.59 -14.96 -2.68
C LEU A 27 -7.90 -14.45 -3.94
N ALA A 28 -7.95 -15.26 -5.00
CA ALA A 28 -7.33 -14.95 -6.28
C ALA A 28 -7.97 -13.72 -6.96
N GLY A 29 -7.19 -13.05 -7.80
CA GLY A 29 -7.69 -12.01 -8.71
C GLY A 29 -8.90 -12.49 -9.51
N ASP A 30 -9.84 -11.60 -9.75
CA ASP A 30 -11.15 -11.87 -10.36
C ASP A 30 -12.06 -12.86 -9.62
N ALA A 31 -11.70 -13.38 -8.45
CA ALA A 31 -12.60 -14.25 -7.69
C ALA A 31 -13.88 -13.49 -7.28
N PRO A 32 -15.08 -14.07 -7.46
CA PRO A 32 -16.32 -13.41 -7.05
C PRO A 32 -16.47 -13.40 -5.53
N VAL A 33 -16.75 -12.23 -4.97
CA VAL A 33 -17.02 -12.03 -3.54
C VAL A 33 -18.48 -11.60 -3.38
N THR A 34 -19.34 -12.57 -3.08
CA THR A 34 -20.79 -12.33 -2.94
C THR A 34 -21.18 -12.13 -1.48
N GLU A 35 -22.22 -11.33 -1.23
CA GLU A 35 -22.78 -11.14 0.12
C GLU A 35 -23.21 -12.48 0.75
N ALA A 36 -23.74 -13.40 -0.06
CA ALA A 36 -24.14 -14.73 0.39
C ALA A 36 -22.95 -15.58 0.82
N TRP A 37 -21.86 -15.56 0.04
CA TRP A 37 -20.62 -16.26 0.38
C TRP A 37 -20.00 -15.71 1.67
N VAL A 38 -19.83 -14.38 1.77
CA VAL A 38 -19.29 -13.73 2.98
C VAL A 38 -20.18 -14.02 4.20
N SER A 39 -21.50 -13.96 4.06
CA SER A 39 -22.43 -14.26 5.16
C SER A 39 -22.25 -15.70 5.67
N ALA A 40 -22.13 -16.66 4.76
CA ALA A 40 -21.96 -18.08 5.11
C ALA A 40 -20.58 -18.36 5.71
N GLU A 41 -19.53 -17.80 5.11
CA GLU A 41 -18.14 -17.98 5.55
C GLU A 41 -17.90 -17.46 6.97
N PHE A 42 -18.45 -16.29 7.30
CA PHE A 42 -18.19 -15.64 8.59
C PHE A 42 -19.35 -15.78 9.59
N GLY A 43 -20.46 -16.41 9.19
CA GLY A 43 -21.64 -16.55 10.05
C GLY A 43 -22.31 -15.21 10.38
N ILE A 44 -22.29 -14.25 9.46
CA ILE A 44 -22.79 -12.88 9.69
C ILE A 44 -24.04 -12.58 8.86
N ALA A 45 -24.81 -11.57 9.27
CA ALA A 45 -25.97 -11.13 8.52
C ALA A 45 -25.59 -10.47 7.17
N ARG A 46 -26.44 -10.63 6.15
CA ARG A 46 -26.22 -10.06 4.80
C ARG A 46 -25.91 -8.56 4.79
N PRO A 47 -26.58 -7.68 5.58
CA PRO A 47 -26.23 -6.27 5.62
C PRO A 47 -24.80 -6.01 6.10
N SER A 48 -24.30 -6.78 7.07
CA SER A 48 -22.92 -6.69 7.55
C SER A 48 -21.92 -7.19 6.51
N ALA A 49 -22.23 -8.30 5.83
CA ALA A 49 -21.44 -8.79 4.70
C ALA A 49 -21.36 -7.75 3.57
N LYS A 50 -22.48 -7.12 3.22
CA LYS A 50 -22.53 -6.04 2.25
C LYS A 50 -21.65 -4.87 2.68
N ALA A 51 -21.76 -4.39 3.92
CA ALA A 51 -20.95 -3.29 4.41
C ALA A 51 -19.44 -3.60 4.35
N ALA A 52 -19.03 -4.82 4.67
CA ALA A 52 -17.63 -5.24 4.57
C ALA A 52 -17.14 -5.25 3.12
N ILE A 53 -17.97 -5.75 2.19
CA ILE A 53 -17.68 -5.70 0.75
C ILE A 53 -17.54 -4.25 0.26
N GLU A 54 -18.45 -3.35 0.65
CA GLU A 54 -18.39 -1.94 0.24
C GLU A 54 -17.15 -1.22 0.78
N GLN A 55 -16.66 -1.55 1.98
CA GLN A 55 -15.39 -1.03 2.48
C GLN A 55 -14.21 -1.45 1.59
N LEU A 56 -14.20 -2.70 1.14
CA LEU A 56 -13.14 -3.19 0.25
C LEU A 56 -13.25 -2.64 -1.17
N VAL A 57 -14.48 -2.38 -1.65
CA VAL A 57 -14.71 -1.66 -2.91
C VAL A 57 -14.18 -0.23 -2.83
N ALA A 58 -14.44 0.47 -1.71
CA ALA A 58 -13.93 1.82 -1.50
C ALA A 58 -12.39 1.88 -1.42
N SER A 59 -11.73 0.78 -1.06
CA SER A 59 -10.26 0.66 -1.02
C SER A 59 -9.61 0.13 -2.31
N GLY A 60 -10.40 -0.18 -3.34
CA GLY A 60 -9.90 -0.72 -4.61
C GLY A 60 -9.56 -2.21 -4.62
N LEU A 61 -9.61 -2.92 -3.49
CA LEU A 61 -9.35 -4.37 -3.44
C LEU A 61 -10.46 -5.22 -4.05
N LEU A 62 -11.68 -4.70 -4.08
CA LEU A 62 -12.80 -5.29 -4.80
C LEU A 62 -13.30 -4.31 -5.86
N VAL A 63 -13.73 -4.84 -7.01
CA VAL A 63 -14.38 -4.07 -8.06
C VAL A 63 -15.82 -4.54 -8.20
N ARG A 64 -16.76 -3.60 -8.24
CA ARG A 64 -18.20 -3.87 -8.42
C ARG A 64 -18.73 -3.12 -9.64
N THR A 65 -19.13 -3.85 -10.67
CA THR A 65 -19.87 -3.30 -11.81
C THR A 65 -21.38 -3.34 -11.54
N ALA A 66 -22.13 -2.42 -12.15
CA ALA A 66 -23.58 -2.36 -12.01
C ALA A 66 -24.25 -3.74 -12.20
N HIS A 67 -25.17 -4.08 -11.30
CA HIS A 67 -25.93 -5.34 -11.30
C HIS A 67 -25.11 -6.64 -11.19
N ARG A 68 -23.81 -6.58 -10.83
CA ARG A 68 -22.97 -7.77 -10.60
C ARG A 68 -22.46 -7.84 -9.17
N SER A 69 -22.03 -9.04 -8.76
CA SER A 69 -21.28 -9.24 -7.52
C SER A 69 -19.94 -8.51 -7.58
N ALA A 70 -19.42 -8.13 -6.42
CA ALA A 70 -18.06 -7.66 -6.31
C ALA A 70 -17.08 -8.78 -6.68
N ARG A 71 -15.92 -8.43 -7.21
CA ARG A 71 -14.84 -9.37 -7.54
C ARG A 71 -13.53 -8.82 -7.01
N VAL A 72 -12.59 -9.70 -6.66
CA VAL A 72 -11.23 -9.28 -6.31
C VAL A 72 -10.61 -8.55 -7.48
N ALA A 73 -10.04 -7.37 -7.23
CA ALA A 73 -9.36 -6.61 -8.25
C ALA A 73 -8.25 -7.45 -8.90
N ALA A 74 -8.29 -7.58 -10.22
CA ALA A 74 -7.20 -8.19 -10.96
C ALA A 74 -6.01 -7.22 -10.98
N ILE A 75 -4.81 -7.75 -10.77
CA ILE A 75 -3.58 -6.98 -10.97
C ILE A 75 -3.14 -7.15 -12.42
N ASP A 76 -3.22 -6.07 -13.18
CA ASP A 76 -2.72 -6.01 -14.55
C ASP A 76 -1.74 -4.84 -14.71
N ALA A 77 -1.04 -4.81 -15.85
CA ALA A 77 -0.06 -3.77 -16.12
C ALA A 77 -0.67 -2.36 -16.24
N GLY A 78 -1.97 -2.23 -16.51
CA GLY A 78 -2.64 -0.92 -16.54
C GLY A 78 -2.87 -0.39 -15.13
N MET A 79 -3.41 -1.24 -14.25
CA MET A 79 -3.65 -0.96 -12.84
C MET A 79 -2.35 -0.59 -12.11
N VAL A 80 -1.29 -1.39 -12.29
CA VAL A 80 0.03 -1.13 -11.67
C VAL A 80 0.54 0.25 -12.06
N ARG A 81 0.58 0.56 -13.36
CA ARG A 81 1.05 1.88 -13.85
C ARG A 81 0.22 3.03 -13.29
N ASP A 82 -1.10 2.85 -13.15
CA ASP A 82 -1.98 3.91 -12.64
C ASP A 82 -1.74 4.21 -11.16
N VAL A 83 -1.59 3.16 -10.34
CA VAL A 83 -1.26 3.27 -8.91
C VAL A 83 0.09 3.97 -8.72
N TYR A 84 1.14 3.48 -9.37
CA TYR A 84 2.50 4.04 -9.24
C TYR A 84 2.59 5.49 -9.75
N ARG A 85 1.91 5.82 -10.86
CA ARG A 85 1.82 7.21 -11.36
C ARG A 85 1.15 8.14 -10.36
N THR A 86 0.07 7.69 -9.71
CA THR A 86 -0.65 8.49 -8.72
C THR A 86 0.20 8.69 -7.46
N ARG A 87 0.86 7.62 -6.98
CA ARG A 87 1.84 7.69 -5.89
C ARG A 87 2.94 8.69 -6.18
N ALA A 88 3.62 8.56 -7.32
CA ALA A 88 4.72 9.43 -7.70
C ALA A 88 4.32 10.91 -7.68
N ARG A 89 3.12 11.26 -8.13
CA ARG A 89 2.61 12.64 -8.09
C ARG A 89 2.38 13.15 -6.67
N MET A 90 1.68 12.39 -5.84
CA MET A 90 1.33 12.81 -4.48
C MET A 90 2.58 12.90 -3.59
N GLU A 91 3.41 11.86 -3.63
CA GLU A 91 4.61 11.75 -2.79
C GLU A 91 5.69 12.74 -3.24
N SER A 92 5.83 13.02 -4.54
CA SER A 92 6.75 14.06 -5.03
C SER A 92 6.38 15.47 -4.60
N MET A 93 5.09 15.77 -4.49
CA MET A 93 4.64 17.05 -3.95
C MET A 93 4.99 17.12 -2.45
N ALA A 94 4.70 16.05 -1.70
CA ALA A 94 5.02 16.02 -0.28
C ALA A 94 6.53 16.18 -0.01
N LEU A 95 7.39 15.50 -0.77
CA LEU A 95 8.85 15.63 -0.64
C LEU A 95 9.34 17.06 -0.89
N ARG A 96 8.77 17.77 -1.88
CA ARG A 96 9.12 19.17 -2.12
C ARG A 96 8.70 20.08 -0.96
N GLU A 97 7.53 19.87 -0.39
CA GLU A 97 7.05 20.63 0.77
C GLU A 97 7.91 20.35 2.02
N LEU A 98 8.20 19.08 2.30
CA LEU A 98 9.07 18.68 3.41
C LEU A 98 10.47 19.27 3.30
N ALA A 99 11.02 19.37 2.07
CA ALA A 99 12.35 19.89 1.83
C ALA A 99 12.47 21.39 2.12
N VAL A 100 11.39 22.17 2.06
CA VAL A 100 11.43 23.62 2.39
C VAL A 100 12.03 23.86 3.77
N ASP A 101 11.56 23.09 4.77
CA ASP A 101 12.00 23.20 6.17
C ASP A 101 12.95 22.06 6.59
N ALA A 102 13.46 21.27 5.63
CA ALA A 102 14.22 20.03 5.89
C ALA A 102 13.52 19.11 6.91
N ARG A 103 12.19 19.04 6.85
CA ARG A 103 11.37 18.26 7.78
C ARG A 103 11.48 16.78 7.45
N ILE A 104 12.05 16.01 8.37
CA ILE A 104 12.16 14.55 8.25
C ILE A 104 11.18 13.88 9.21
N PRO A 105 10.11 13.22 8.72
CA PRO A 105 9.19 12.50 9.58
C PRO A 105 9.91 11.36 10.32
N ALA A 106 9.84 11.36 11.65
CA ALA A 106 10.49 10.31 12.47
C ALA A 106 9.96 8.90 12.15
N ALA A 107 8.67 8.81 11.81
CA ALA A 107 8.05 7.55 11.38
C ALA A 107 8.63 7.03 10.05
N ALA A 108 9.05 7.90 9.13
CA ALA A 108 9.71 7.48 7.91
C ALA A 108 11.10 6.92 8.20
N VAL A 109 11.87 7.57 9.09
CA VAL A 109 13.19 7.06 9.52
C VAL A 109 13.05 5.70 10.17
N ALA A 110 12.15 5.56 11.15
CA ALA A 110 11.93 4.30 11.84
C ALA A 110 11.52 3.17 10.89
N ALA A 111 10.61 3.45 9.95
CA ALA A 111 10.21 2.48 8.94
C ALA A 111 11.39 2.03 8.05
N ASN A 112 12.24 2.96 7.61
CA ASN A 112 13.42 2.63 6.81
C ASN A 112 14.47 1.84 7.62
N ASP A 113 14.63 2.15 8.90
CA ASP A 113 15.54 1.42 9.79
C ASP A 113 15.06 -0.04 9.99
N GLU A 114 13.74 -0.28 10.02
CA GLU A 114 13.18 -1.64 10.03
C GLU A 114 13.48 -2.41 8.74
N ILE A 115 13.36 -1.77 7.57
CA ILE A 115 13.74 -2.41 6.28
C ILE A 115 15.24 -2.72 6.27
N SER A 116 16.06 -1.77 6.74
CA SER A 116 17.53 -1.93 6.80
C SER A 116 17.98 -3.07 7.71
N ALA A 117 17.14 -3.51 8.65
CA ALA A 117 17.42 -4.59 9.58
C ALA A 117 17.02 -5.98 9.04
N LEU A 118 16.31 -6.04 7.91
CA LEU A 118 15.95 -7.29 7.24
C LEU A 118 17.19 -7.95 6.63
N PRO A 119 17.20 -9.28 6.45
CA PRO A 119 18.29 -9.95 5.75
C PRO A 119 18.39 -9.46 4.30
N PRO A 120 19.60 -9.45 3.70
CA PRO A 120 19.77 -9.16 2.29
C PRO A 120 18.93 -10.10 1.41
N GLY A 121 18.36 -9.54 0.35
CA GLY A 121 17.51 -10.24 -0.58
C GLY A 121 16.04 -9.84 -0.50
N PRO A 122 15.19 -10.46 -1.34
CA PRO A 122 13.76 -10.19 -1.34
C PRO A 122 13.07 -10.80 -0.13
N ASP A 123 12.26 -9.99 0.56
CA ASP A 123 11.54 -10.36 1.78
C ASP A 123 10.15 -9.71 1.82
N ALA A 124 9.11 -10.52 1.99
CA ALA A 124 7.74 -10.06 2.15
C ALA A 124 7.53 -9.20 3.41
N ALA A 125 8.40 -9.36 4.42
CA ALA A 125 8.43 -8.50 5.60
C ALA A 125 8.75 -7.03 5.27
N THR A 126 9.31 -6.74 4.08
CA THR A 126 9.57 -5.38 3.60
C THR A 126 8.28 -4.60 3.30
N VAL A 127 7.18 -5.28 2.97
CA VAL A 127 5.97 -4.63 2.44
C VAL A 127 5.36 -3.64 3.44
N ASP A 128 5.17 -4.03 4.69
CA ASP A 128 4.54 -3.14 5.68
C ASP A 128 5.39 -1.91 6.03
N PRO A 129 6.69 -2.05 6.40
CA PRO A 129 7.51 -0.87 6.67
C PRO A 129 7.72 0.01 5.42
N ASP A 130 7.79 -0.54 4.20
CA ASP A 130 7.82 0.27 2.97
C ASP A 130 6.58 1.17 2.85
N ILE A 131 5.39 0.60 3.05
CA ILE A 131 4.14 1.36 3.02
C ILE A 131 4.11 2.43 4.11
N ARG A 132 4.61 2.12 5.32
CA ARG A 132 4.70 3.10 6.41
C ARG A 132 5.69 4.22 6.11
N PHE A 133 6.81 3.93 5.46
CA PHE A 133 7.77 4.94 5.02
C PHE A 133 7.09 5.98 4.12
N HIS A 134 6.44 5.53 3.04
CA HIS A 134 5.78 6.43 2.09
C HIS A 134 4.58 7.17 2.71
N THR A 135 3.80 6.48 3.56
CA THR A 135 2.69 7.11 4.29
C THR A 135 3.19 8.22 5.22
N ALA A 136 4.31 8.01 5.91
CA ALA A 136 4.89 8.99 6.82
C ALA A 136 5.39 10.25 6.11
N LEU A 137 5.85 10.14 4.86
CA LEU A 137 6.19 11.31 4.03
C LEU A 137 4.96 12.16 3.73
N ILE A 138 3.85 11.52 3.35
CA ILE A 138 2.59 12.22 3.09
C ILE A 138 2.03 12.84 4.38
N ASP A 139 2.00 12.08 5.48
CA ASP A 139 1.47 12.58 6.75
C ASP A 139 2.34 13.70 7.36
N GLY A 140 3.63 13.74 7.02
CA GLY A 140 4.57 14.77 7.48
C GLY A 140 4.29 16.19 6.98
N ILE A 141 3.49 16.35 5.91
CA ILE A 141 3.06 17.68 5.42
C ILE A 141 1.87 18.24 6.23
N GLU A 142 1.32 17.45 7.15
CA GLU A 142 0.25 17.86 8.07
C GLU A 142 -1.06 18.29 7.37
N SER A 143 -1.28 17.81 6.14
CA SER A 143 -2.53 18.00 5.39
C SER A 143 -3.45 16.79 5.55
N GLU A 144 -4.41 16.88 6.48
CA GLU A 144 -5.36 15.80 6.74
C GLU A 144 -6.13 15.36 5.48
N ARG A 145 -6.46 16.32 4.60
CA ARG A 145 -7.15 16.02 3.34
C ARG A 145 -6.27 15.19 2.40
N THR A 146 -5.01 15.58 2.22
CA THR A 146 -4.06 14.84 1.38
C THR A 146 -3.82 13.44 1.94
N SER A 147 -3.61 13.33 3.25
CA SER A 147 -3.44 12.05 3.92
C SER A 147 -4.63 11.11 3.72
N ARG A 148 -5.87 11.62 3.85
CA ARG A 148 -7.07 10.79 3.59
C ARG A 148 -7.16 10.33 2.14
N MET A 149 -6.80 11.19 1.18
CA MET A 149 -6.75 10.82 -0.23
C MET A 149 -5.67 9.75 -0.49
N TYR A 150 -4.48 9.90 0.10
CA TYR A 150 -3.41 8.92 -0.08
C TYR A 150 -3.77 7.56 0.52
N ARG A 151 -4.49 7.54 1.66
CA ARG A 151 -4.96 6.31 2.30
C ARG A 151 -5.85 5.45 1.40
N THR A 152 -6.53 6.01 0.41
CA THR A 152 -7.35 5.22 -0.52
C THR A 152 -6.52 4.38 -1.48
N LEU A 153 -5.24 4.72 -1.69
CA LEU A 153 -4.31 4.00 -2.58
C LEU A 153 -3.54 2.90 -1.85
N LEU A 154 -3.54 2.89 -0.51
CA LEU A 154 -2.63 2.04 0.27
C LEU A 154 -2.90 0.56 0.07
N ASP A 155 -4.16 0.16 -0.06
CA ASP A 155 -4.50 -1.25 -0.23
C ASP A 155 -4.10 -1.77 -1.62
N GLU A 156 -4.28 -0.97 -2.67
CA GLU A 156 -3.79 -1.26 -4.02
C GLU A 156 -2.26 -1.27 -4.08
N THR A 157 -1.61 -0.33 -3.38
CA THR A 157 -0.15 -0.29 -3.26
C THR A 157 0.39 -1.53 -2.55
N ARG A 158 -0.24 -1.95 -1.46
CA ARG A 158 0.09 -3.20 -0.75
C ARG A 158 -0.09 -4.41 -1.66
N LEU A 159 -1.15 -4.46 -2.46
CA LEU A 159 -1.37 -5.54 -3.41
C LEU A 159 -0.22 -5.61 -4.43
N CYS A 160 0.21 -4.47 -4.97
CA CYS A 160 1.35 -4.40 -5.89
C CYS A 160 2.66 -4.83 -5.20
N MET A 161 2.95 -4.32 -4.01
CA MET A 161 4.18 -4.64 -3.27
C MET A 161 4.23 -6.10 -2.81
N ALA A 162 3.09 -6.69 -2.44
CA ALA A 162 2.99 -8.12 -2.15
C ALA A 162 3.35 -8.98 -3.37
N GLN A 163 2.95 -8.56 -4.58
CA GLN A 163 3.35 -9.25 -5.81
C GLN A 163 4.84 -9.08 -6.11
N VAL A 164 5.39 -7.87 -5.94
CA VAL A 164 6.82 -7.59 -6.11
C VAL A 164 7.68 -8.48 -5.21
N GLN A 165 7.37 -8.52 -3.92
CA GLN A 165 8.15 -9.31 -2.95
C GLN A 165 7.87 -10.81 -3.06
N GLY A 166 6.62 -11.21 -3.32
CA GLY A 166 6.26 -12.62 -3.56
C GLY A 166 6.95 -13.21 -4.79
N ARG A 167 7.22 -12.39 -5.81
CA ARG A 167 8.00 -12.75 -7.01
C ARG A 167 9.51 -12.50 -6.84
N ARG A 168 9.93 -12.07 -5.65
CA ARG A 168 11.33 -11.87 -5.28
C ARG A 168 12.06 -10.87 -6.19
N LEU A 169 11.39 -9.76 -6.54
CA LEU A 169 11.87 -8.82 -7.56
C LEU A 169 12.76 -7.69 -7.02
N LEU A 170 12.74 -7.42 -5.71
CA LEU A 170 13.48 -6.33 -5.08
C LEU A 170 14.18 -6.78 -3.82
N ASP A 171 15.39 -6.27 -3.60
CA ASP A 171 16.17 -6.48 -2.38
C ASP A 171 15.80 -5.45 -1.30
N ALA A 172 15.64 -5.90 -0.06
CA ALA A 172 15.34 -5.02 1.06
C ALA A 172 16.43 -3.94 1.29
N HIS A 173 17.71 -4.29 1.14
CA HIS A 173 18.80 -3.34 1.30
C HIS A 173 18.83 -2.27 0.21
N ASP A 174 18.50 -2.63 -1.04
CA ASP A 174 18.40 -1.67 -2.14
C ASP A 174 17.26 -0.67 -1.89
N ILE A 175 16.10 -1.16 -1.44
CA ILE A 175 14.96 -0.32 -1.03
C ILE A 175 15.39 0.64 0.08
N ALA A 176 16.04 0.13 1.14
CA ALA A 176 16.44 0.94 2.27
C ALA A 176 17.48 2.03 1.90
N ALA A 177 18.41 1.69 1.01
CA ALA A 177 19.40 2.64 0.50
C ALA A 177 18.74 3.75 -0.33
N GLN A 178 17.75 3.41 -1.18
CA GLN A 178 16.98 4.37 -1.95
C GLN A 178 16.14 5.29 -1.06
N HIS A 179 15.46 4.74 -0.06
CA HIS A 179 14.72 5.50 0.96
C HIS A 179 15.65 6.48 1.72
N ARG A 180 16.85 6.02 2.10
CA ARG A 180 17.85 6.89 2.76
C ARG A 180 18.24 8.07 1.86
N ALA A 181 18.54 7.81 0.59
CA ALA A 181 18.91 8.85 -0.37
C ALA A 181 17.81 9.91 -0.55
N ILE A 182 16.53 9.49 -0.56
CA ILE A 182 15.38 10.40 -0.60
C ILE A 182 15.34 11.29 0.66
N LEU A 183 15.47 10.69 1.85
CA LEU A 183 15.49 11.45 3.11
C LEU A 183 16.67 12.43 3.18
N ASP A 184 17.83 12.04 2.67
CA ASP A 184 19.02 12.89 2.66
C ASP A 184 18.84 14.09 1.71
N ALA A 185 18.19 13.90 0.56
CA ALA A 185 17.84 14.99 -0.34
C ALA A 185 16.87 16.00 0.34
N VAL A 186 15.86 15.52 1.06
CA VAL A 186 14.97 16.38 1.86
C VAL A 186 15.75 17.14 2.94
N ARG A 187 16.67 16.47 3.64
CA ARG A 187 17.51 17.10 4.68
C ARG A 187 18.39 18.21 4.13
N ASN A 188 18.82 18.09 2.88
CA ASN A 188 19.63 19.08 2.17
C ASN A 188 18.80 20.17 1.47
N HIS A 189 17.50 20.27 1.76
CA HIS A 189 16.56 21.19 1.13
C HIS A 189 16.41 21.02 -0.40
N ASP A 190 16.75 19.85 -0.94
CA ASP A 190 16.66 19.56 -2.38
C ASP A 190 15.43 18.70 -2.69
N GLY A 191 14.27 19.36 -2.71
CA GLY A 191 13.00 18.71 -3.00
C GLY A 191 12.89 18.15 -4.42
N ASP A 192 13.59 18.74 -5.38
CA ASP A 192 13.58 18.24 -6.76
C ASP A 192 14.45 17.00 -6.93
N LEU A 193 15.62 16.94 -6.28
CA LEU A 193 16.38 15.69 -6.17
C LEU A 193 15.58 14.61 -5.46
N ALA A 194 14.95 14.93 -4.32
CA ALA A 194 14.11 13.97 -3.59
C ALA A 194 12.99 13.42 -4.49
N SER A 195 12.31 14.28 -5.25
CA SER A 195 11.27 13.87 -6.20
C SER A 195 11.81 13.01 -7.34
N ARG A 196 13.00 13.29 -7.88
CA ARG A 196 13.63 12.44 -8.92
C ARG A 196 14.00 11.06 -8.39
N LEU A 197 14.66 11.01 -7.24
CA LEU A 197 15.03 9.75 -6.57
C LEU A 197 13.79 8.90 -6.26
N LEU A 198 12.70 9.53 -5.83
CA LEU A 198 11.42 8.85 -5.64
C LEU A 198 10.88 8.26 -6.96
N HIS A 199 10.92 9.00 -8.06
CA HIS A 199 10.46 8.46 -9.35
C HIS A 199 11.29 7.25 -9.80
N GLU A 200 12.62 7.30 -9.61
CA GLU A 200 13.51 6.18 -9.90
C GLU A 200 13.18 4.96 -9.02
N HIS A 201 13.01 5.17 -7.71
CA HIS A 201 12.62 4.15 -6.74
C HIS A 201 11.29 3.47 -7.11
N LEU A 202 10.24 4.27 -7.35
CA LEU A 202 8.91 3.78 -7.70
C LEU A 202 8.89 3.10 -9.08
N GLY A 203 9.54 3.70 -10.07
CA GLY A 203 9.62 3.16 -11.43
C GLY A 203 10.32 1.81 -11.47
N SER A 204 11.36 1.62 -10.65
CA SER A 204 12.08 0.34 -10.55
C SER A 204 11.21 -0.81 -10.05
N ALA A 205 10.23 -0.53 -9.18
CA ALA A 205 9.26 -1.52 -8.71
C ALA A 205 8.13 -1.74 -9.72
N GLU A 206 7.65 -0.65 -10.34
CA GLU A 206 6.64 -0.66 -11.40
C GLU A 206 7.07 -1.51 -12.61
N GLU A 207 8.24 -1.22 -13.18
CA GLU A 207 8.76 -1.89 -14.37
C GLU A 207 8.91 -3.39 -14.15
N ARG A 208 9.57 -3.79 -13.04
CA ARG A 208 9.77 -5.21 -12.71
C ARG A 208 8.44 -5.95 -12.54
N LEU A 209 7.46 -5.33 -11.90
CA LEU A 209 6.16 -5.96 -11.71
C LEU A 209 5.40 -6.09 -13.04
N VAL A 210 5.40 -5.03 -13.85
CA VAL A 210 4.77 -5.04 -15.18
C VAL A 210 5.38 -6.12 -16.08
N ASP A 211 6.71 -6.23 -16.11
CA ASP A 211 7.41 -7.26 -16.88
C ASP A 211 7.04 -8.67 -16.40
N ALA A 212 6.97 -8.87 -15.07
CA ALA A 212 6.59 -10.15 -14.48
C ALA A 212 5.11 -10.52 -14.66
N LEU A 213 4.24 -9.57 -15.00
CA LEU A 213 2.84 -9.80 -15.35
C LEU A 213 2.65 -10.06 -16.86
N GLY A 214 3.58 -9.58 -17.69
CA GLY A 214 3.58 -9.80 -19.14
C GLY A 214 4.30 -11.07 -19.60
N ALA A 215 5.12 -11.66 -18.74
CA ALA A 215 5.79 -12.96 -18.93
C ALA A 215 4.87 -14.14 -18.54
#